data_AF-G0R0L2-F1
#
_entry.id   AF-G0R0L2-F1
#
_cell.length_a   1.000
_cell.length_b   1.000
_cell.length_c   1.000
_cell.angle_alpha   90.00
_cell.angle_beta   90.00
_cell.angle_gamma   90.00
#
_symmetry.space_group_name_H-M   'P 1'
#
loop_
_entity.id
_entity.type
_entity.pdbx_description
1 polymer ?
#
loop_
_entity_poly.entity_id
_entity_poly.type
_entity_poly.pdbx_seq_one_letter_code
_entity_poly.pdbx_strand_id
1 'polypeptide(L)'
;MRWILRFKFRQIFIQVTKILKNMKQGDNVYANPGSFIGNISETLINIDASEFLKQNNIENREVYSNNKATGHLLNWRKSNNEEGKQNQLNYVEFCAEKVFNDIKNQRGDKLKADYDQALKVHTSSQALNLGLIDNIGTYESILIQKFPLANIKYSGHSRFSMLSNYQQDFKNKKLIPISFLIGLFGLKIIIKYLIILKVIQTYLFSSSQQ
;
A
#
# COMPACT_ATOMS: atom_id res chain seq x y z
N MET A 1 -21.45 -13.60 25.58
CA MET A 1 -20.67 -12.47 25.04
C MET A 1 -19.41 -13.03 24.40
N ARG A 2 -19.23 -12.86 23.08
CA ARG A 2 -18.14 -13.46 22.30
C ARG A 2 -17.28 -12.31 21.75
N TRP A 3 -16.19 -11.99 22.43
CA TRP A 3 -15.24 -10.98 21.95
C TRP A 3 -14.35 -11.62 20.86
N ILE A 4 -14.55 -11.22 19.60
CA ILE A 4 -13.62 -11.52 18.51
C ILE A 4 -12.84 -10.23 18.25
N LEU A 5 -11.65 -10.13 18.85
CA LEU A 5 -10.65 -9.11 18.51
C LEU A 5 -10.02 -9.49 17.16
N ARG A 6 -10.56 -8.94 16.07
CA ARG A 6 -9.93 -8.96 14.75
C ARG A 6 -8.88 -7.86 14.69
N PHE A 7 -7.64 -8.18 15.06
CA PHE A 7 -6.48 -7.34 14.72
C PHE A 7 -6.18 -7.46 13.22
N LYS A 8 -6.66 -6.49 12.43
CA LYS A 8 -6.22 -6.28 11.05
C LYS A 8 -4.94 -5.44 11.06
N PHE A 9 -3.78 -6.09 11.22
CA PHE A 9 -2.46 -5.48 11.00
C PHE A 9 -1.70 -6.12 9.81
N ARG A 10 -2.43 -6.65 8.84
CA ARG A 10 -1.87 -7.06 7.54
C ARG A 10 -2.34 -6.06 6.51
N GLN A 11 -1.44 -5.24 5.95
CA GLN A 11 -1.47 -4.85 4.52
C GLN A 11 -0.34 -3.90 4.09
N ILE A 12 0.48 -3.30 4.96
CA ILE A 12 1.47 -2.31 4.50
C ILE A 12 2.90 -2.87 4.34
N PHE A 13 3.31 -3.91 5.09
CA PHE A 13 4.71 -4.36 5.11
C PHE A 13 5.11 -5.48 4.12
N ILE A 14 4.19 -6.02 3.31
CA ILE A 14 4.43 -7.25 2.52
C ILE A 14 4.91 -6.98 1.06
N GLN A 15 4.96 -5.74 0.58
CA GLN A 15 5.00 -5.54 -0.87
C GLN A 15 6.38 -5.56 -1.55
N VAL A 16 7.51 -5.38 -0.87
CA VAL A 16 8.79 -5.20 -1.58
C VAL A 16 9.56 -6.51 -1.80
N THR A 17 9.64 -7.40 -0.81
CA THR A 17 10.38 -8.68 -0.91
C THR A 17 9.78 -9.62 -1.96
N LYS A 18 8.44 -9.67 -2.08
CA LYS A 18 7.76 -10.47 -3.12
C LYS A 18 7.98 -9.94 -4.54
N ILE A 19 8.06 -8.63 -4.71
CA ILE A 19 8.26 -8.02 -6.04
C ILE A 19 9.69 -8.25 -6.51
N LEU A 20 10.68 -8.10 -5.63
CA LEU A 20 12.09 -8.37 -5.93
C LEU A 20 12.32 -9.83 -6.33
N LYS A 21 11.73 -10.80 -5.62
CA LYS A 21 11.95 -12.23 -5.92
C LYS A 21 11.60 -12.68 -7.36
N ASN A 22 10.70 -11.97 -8.06
CA ASN A 22 10.27 -12.31 -9.41
C ASN A 22 10.85 -11.41 -10.52
N MET A 23 11.74 -10.47 -10.18
CA MET A 23 12.39 -9.63 -11.18
C MET A 23 13.42 -10.42 -11.96
N LYS A 24 13.46 -10.20 -13.28
CA LYS A 24 14.59 -10.62 -14.11
C LYS A 24 15.62 -9.50 -14.13
N GLN A 25 16.88 -9.87 -14.27
CA GLN A 25 17.95 -8.90 -14.49
C GLN A 25 17.62 -8.06 -15.74
N GLY A 26 17.64 -6.73 -15.58
CA GLY A 26 17.26 -5.79 -16.64
C GLY A 26 15.85 -5.21 -16.53
N ASP A 27 14.98 -5.75 -15.66
CA ASP A 27 13.69 -5.15 -15.38
C ASP A 27 13.87 -3.79 -14.66
N ASN A 28 12.97 -2.84 -14.98
CA ASN A 28 12.93 -1.54 -14.32
C ASN A 28 11.93 -1.54 -13.16
N VAL A 29 12.39 -1.15 -11.99
CA VAL A 29 11.64 -1.11 -10.74
C VAL A 29 11.20 0.31 -10.46
N TYR A 30 9.90 0.47 -10.24
CA TYR A 30 9.30 1.75 -9.93
C TYR A 30 8.67 1.69 -8.55
N ALA A 31 8.80 2.76 -7.77
CA ALA A 31 8.08 2.92 -6.51
C ALA A 31 7.29 4.23 -6.49
N ASN A 32 6.12 4.20 -5.84
CA ASN A 32 5.34 5.42 -5.61
C ASN A 32 6.12 6.35 -4.66
N PRO A 33 6.08 7.68 -4.82
CA PRO A 33 6.70 8.62 -3.88
C PRO A 33 6.42 8.35 -2.40
N GLY A 34 5.21 7.88 -2.06
CA GLY A 34 4.82 7.56 -0.68
C GLY A 34 5.17 6.15 -0.19
N SER A 35 5.90 5.37 -0.98
CA SER A 35 6.27 4.00 -0.63
C SER A 35 7.46 3.94 0.33
N PHE A 36 7.48 2.87 1.13
CA PHE A 36 8.62 2.45 1.93
C PHE A 36 9.21 1.17 1.32
N ILE A 37 10.53 1.15 1.13
CA ILE A 37 11.29 0.11 0.41
C ILE A 37 12.46 -0.36 1.27
N GLY A 38 12.86 -1.62 1.13
CA GLY A 38 13.88 -2.26 1.95
C GLY A 38 13.24 -3.25 2.92
N ASN A 39 13.76 -3.30 4.15
CA ASN A 39 13.36 -4.27 5.17
C ASN A 39 13.43 -5.72 4.66
N ILE A 40 14.58 -6.10 4.12
CA ILE A 40 14.87 -7.48 3.69
C ILE A 40 15.15 -8.42 4.88
N SER A 41 14.75 -8.02 6.09
CA SER A 41 14.83 -8.84 7.29
C SER A 41 13.78 -9.95 7.25
N GLU A 42 14.10 -11.10 7.84
CA GLU A 42 13.11 -12.09 8.18
C GLU A 42 12.81 -12.09 9.68
N THR A 43 11.61 -12.52 10.04
CA THR A 43 11.19 -12.57 11.44
C THR A 43 10.58 -13.92 11.74
N LEU A 44 11.18 -14.64 12.67
CA LEU A 44 10.59 -15.83 13.28
C LEU A 44 9.88 -15.43 14.56
N ILE A 45 8.59 -15.76 14.67
CA ILE A 45 7.80 -15.54 15.87
C ILE A 45 7.52 -16.89 16.51
N ASN A 46 7.99 -17.06 17.75
CA ASN A 46 7.66 -18.22 18.58
C ASN A 46 6.72 -17.76 19.71
N ILE A 47 5.70 -18.56 20.00
CA ILE A 47 4.75 -18.30 21.08
C ILE A 47 5.00 -19.34 22.17
N ASP A 48 5.31 -18.88 23.37
CA ASP A 48 5.37 -19.72 24.56
C ASP A 48 4.00 -19.70 25.25
N ALA A 49 3.34 -20.85 25.34
CA ALA A 49 2.09 -20.99 26.09
C ALA A 49 2.24 -21.94 27.29
N SER A 50 3.47 -22.27 27.68
CA SER A 50 3.74 -23.24 28.76
C SER A 50 3.06 -22.87 30.07
N GLU A 51 3.05 -21.58 30.43
CA GLU A 51 2.39 -21.09 31.63
C GLU A 51 0.86 -21.21 31.56
N PHE A 52 0.27 -20.89 30.41
CA PHE A 52 -1.17 -21.06 30.18
C PHE A 52 -1.60 -22.53 30.29
N LEU A 53 -0.84 -23.44 29.67
CA LEU A 53 -1.12 -24.87 29.73
C LEU A 53 -1.03 -25.40 31.17
N LYS A 54 -0.01 -24.96 31.93
CA LYS A 54 0.16 -25.32 33.34
C LYS A 54 -1.00 -24.82 34.20
N GLN A 55 -1.45 -23.57 34.03
CA GLN A 55 -2.55 -23.01 34.82
C GLN A 55 -3.89 -23.70 34.56
N ASN A 56 -4.09 -24.27 33.36
CA ASN A 56 -5.34 -24.92 32.97
C ASN A 56 -5.30 -26.45 33.08
N ASN A 57 -4.28 -27.02 33.73
CA ASN A 57 -4.08 -28.47 33.85
C ASN A 57 -4.15 -29.21 32.50
N ILE A 58 -3.66 -28.57 31.43
CA ILE A 58 -3.59 -29.18 30.11
C ILE A 58 -2.24 -29.88 29.99
N GLU A 59 -2.27 -31.20 29.79
CA GLU A 59 -1.06 -31.99 29.55
C GLU A 59 -0.38 -31.59 28.24
N ASN A 60 0.92 -31.31 28.33
CA ASN A 60 1.75 -31.08 27.16
C ASN A 60 2.24 -32.43 26.61
N ARG A 61 1.91 -32.75 25.36
CA ARG A 61 2.39 -33.97 24.70
C ARG A 61 3.68 -33.68 23.95
N GLU A 62 4.74 -34.41 24.29
CA GLU A 62 6.03 -34.28 23.60
C GLU A 62 5.94 -34.92 22.21
N VAL A 63 6.26 -34.13 21.18
CA VAL A 63 6.34 -34.59 19.79
C VAL A 63 7.80 -34.76 19.43
N TYR A 64 8.22 -36.01 19.27
CA TYR A 64 9.56 -36.35 18.80
C TYR A 64 9.55 -36.40 17.27
N SER A 65 10.48 -35.66 16.64
CA SER A 65 10.66 -35.65 15.19
C SER A 65 12.13 -35.90 14.87
N ASN A 66 12.40 -36.68 13.83
CA ASN A 66 13.74 -36.89 13.28
C ASN A 66 14.30 -35.63 12.58
N ASN A 67 13.44 -34.65 12.27
CA ASN A 67 13.83 -33.38 11.70
C ASN A 67 13.99 -32.35 12.84
N LYS A 68 15.25 -31.93 13.05
CA LYS A 68 15.66 -30.97 14.08
C LYS A 68 14.87 -29.65 13.99
N ALA A 69 14.44 -29.22 12.80
CA ALA A 69 13.69 -27.97 12.62
C ALA A 69 12.23 -28.08 13.14
N THR A 70 11.57 -29.22 12.96
CA THR A 70 10.16 -29.42 13.39
C THR A 70 10.00 -29.50 14.90
N GLY A 71 11.02 -29.98 15.61
CA GLY A 71 11.01 -30.05 17.07
C GLY A 71 10.98 -28.68 17.77
N HIS A 72 11.37 -27.60 17.08
CA HIS A 72 11.35 -26.24 17.62
C HIS A 72 10.07 -25.46 17.25
N LEU A 73 9.46 -25.74 16.09
CA LEU A 73 8.30 -25.00 15.59
C LEU A 73 6.99 -25.31 16.32
N LEU A 74 6.89 -26.49 16.94
CA LEU A 74 5.72 -26.95 17.69
C LEU A 74 6.00 -27.11 19.18
N ASN A 75 7.16 -26.64 19.66
CA ASN A 75 7.49 -26.76 21.07
C ASN A 75 6.80 -25.65 21.85
N TRP A 76 5.68 -25.99 22.47
CA TRP A 76 4.98 -25.13 23.45
C TRP A 76 5.80 -24.92 24.73
N ARG A 77 6.99 -25.53 24.83
CA ARG A 77 7.98 -25.20 25.85
C ARG A 77 8.73 -23.93 25.47
N LYS A 78 9.07 -23.18 26.51
CA LYS A 78 10.21 -22.27 26.57
C LYS A 78 11.48 -22.98 26.09
N SER A 79 11.82 -22.86 24.80
CA SER A 79 13.12 -23.29 24.27
C SER A 79 14.18 -22.33 24.80
N ASN A 80 14.54 -22.51 26.06
CA ASN A 80 15.43 -21.63 26.81
C ASN A 80 16.91 -22.02 26.69
N ASN A 81 17.26 -22.98 25.83
CA ASN A 81 18.67 -23.26 25.57
C ASN A 81 19.23 -22.19 24.62
N GLU A 82 20.35 -21.58 25.02
CA GLU A 82 21.04 -20.57 24.21
C GLU A 82 21.35 -21.08 22.80
N GLU A 83 21.66 -22.37 22.68
CA GLU A 83 21.88 -23.06 21.41
C GLU A 83 20.64 -23.02 20.48
N GLY A 84 19.44 -23.28 21.00
CA GLY A 84 18.21 -23.24 20.20
C GLY A 84 17.87 -21.84 19.74
N LYS A 85 18.09 -20.84 20.60
CA LYS A 85 17.95 -19.42 20.24
C LYS A 85 18.95 -19.04 19.14
N GLN A 86 20.22 -19.43 19.29
CA GLN A 86 21.24 -19.12 18.30
C GLN A 86 20.96 -19.79 16.95
N ASN A 87 20.49 -21.04 16.95
CA ASN A 87 20.10 -21.73 15.72
C ASN A 87 18.96 -21.01 14.98
N GLN A 88 17.98 -20.48 15.71
CA GLN A 88 16.89 -19.70 15.11
C GLN A 88 17.36 -18.35 14.57
N LEU A 89 18.26 -17.65 15.29
CA LEU A 89 18.87 -16.41 14.81
C LEU A 89 19.68 -16.65 13.53
N ASN A 90 20.56 -17.65 13.54
CA ASN A 90 21.35 -18.05 12.38
C ASN A 90 20.46 -18.40 11.18
N TYR A 91 19.32 -19.07 11.41
CA TYR A 91 18.37 -19.40 10.35
C TYR A 91 17.73 -18.15 9.74
N VAL A 92 17.28 -17.22 10.59
CA VAL A 92 16.69 -15.95 10.14
C VAL A 92 17.71 -15.11 9.37
N GLU A 93 18.94 -15.00 9.88
CA GLU A 93 20.05 -14.31 9.22
C GLU A 93 20.36 -14.93 7.86
N PHE A 94 20.48 -16.26 7.80
CA PHE A 94 20.69 -16.98 6.55
C PHE A 94 19.58 -16.72 5.51
N CYS A 95 18.32 -16.67 5.95
CA CYS A 95 17.21 -16.34 5.06
C CYS A 95 17.29 -14.91 4.53
N ALA A 96 17.59 -13.93 5.39
CA ALA A 96 17.74 -12.54 4.99
C ALA A 96 18.94 -12.34 4.03
N GLU A 97 20.07 -12.99 4.31
CA GLU A 97 21.26 -12.95 3.45
C GLU A 97 20.96 -13.55 2.07
N LYS A 98 20.22 -14.66 2.01
CA LYS A 98 19.80 -15.25 0.73
C LYS A 98 18.95 -14.28 -0.10
N VAL A 99 18.00 -13.59 0.53
CA VAL A 99 17.17 -12.57 -0.15
C VAL A 99 18.05 -11.41 -0.64
N PHE A 100 19.01 -10.95 0.16
CA PHE A 100 19.94 -9.91 -0.27
C PHE A 100 20.76 -10.33 -1.48
N ASN A 101 21.30 -11.55 -1.47
CA ASN A 101 22.09 -12.07 -2.58
C ASN A 101 21.26 -12.19 -3.86
N ASP A 102 20.00 -12.60 -3.77
CA ASP A 102 19.09 -12.60 -4.92
C ASP A 102 18.89 -11.18 -5.48
N ILE A 103 18.68 -10.19 -4.61
CA ILE A 103 18.56 -8.78 -5.00
C ILE A 103 19.86 -8.30 -5.66
N LYS A 104 21.02 -8.60 -5.05
CA LYS A 104 22.32 -8.23 -5.59
C LYS A 104 22.53 -8.80 -6.99
N ASN A 105 22.17 -10.06 -7.21
CA ASN A 105 22.26 -10.70 -8.52
C ASN A 105 21.33 -10.06 -9.56
N GLN A 106 20.09 -9.73 -9.18
CA GLN A 106 19.12 -9.11 -10.08
C GLN A 106 19.45 -7.65 -10.42
N ARG A 107 19.93 -6.89 -9.45
CA ARG A 107 20.25 -5.46 -9.59
C ARG A 107 21.63 -5.25 -10.22
N GLY A 108 22.57 -6.16 -10.01
CA GLY A 108 23.95 -6.05 -10.49
C GLY A 108 24.60 -4.74 -10.05
N ASP A 109 25.31 -4.08 -10.98
CA ASP A 109 26.04 -2.83 -10.73
C ASP A 109 25.15 -1.64 -10.33
N LYS A 110 23.82 -1.77 -10.50
CA LYS A 110 22.88 -0.73 -10.06
C LYS A 110 22.75 -0.68 -8.54
N LEU A 111 22.97 -1.79 -7.84
CA LEU A 111 22.81 -1.85 -6.39
C LEU A 111 23.99 -1.15 -5.71
N LYS A 112 23.70 -0.11 -4.94
CA LYS A 112 24.70 0.61 -4.15
C LYS A 112 24.56 0.32 -2.65
N ALA A 113 23.40 -0.21 -2.24
CA ALA A 113 23.19 -0.62 -0.87
C ALA A 113 24.09 -1.78 -0.47
N ASP A 114 24.69 -1.68 0.71
CA ASP A 114 25.22 -2.85 1.42
C ASP A 114 24.09 -3.63 2.12
N TYR A 115 24.46 -4.74 2.76
CA TYR A 115 23.52 -5.62 3.45
C TYR A 115 22.78 -4.90 4.59
N ASP A 116 23.51 -4.16 5.43
CA ASP A 116 22.95 -3.44 6.58
C ASP A 116 22.00 -2.31 6.17
N GLN A 117 22.30 -1.66 5.05
CA GLN A 117 21.41 -0.69 4.43
C GLN A 117 20.16 -1.38 3.91
N ALA A 118 20.27 -2.50 3.21
CA ALA A 118 19.10 -3.21 2.69
C ALA A 118 18.15 -3.71 3.81
N LEU A 119 18.67 -4.07 4.97
CA LEU A 119 17.88 -4.48 6.14
C LEU A 119 16.96 -3.37 6.68
N LYS A 120 17.25 -2.09 6.39
CA LYS A 120 16.49 -0.94 6.89
C LYS A 120 15.32 -0.58 5.98
N VAL A 121 14.35 0.13 6.55
CA VAL A 121 13.26 0.77 5.79
C VAL A 121 13.76 2.10 5.24
N HIS A 122 13.50 2.33 3.96
CA HIS A 122 13.86 3.55 3.22
C HIS A 122 12.62 4.16 2.57
N THR A 123 12.58 5.47 2.48
CA THR A 123 11.66 6.16 1.57
C THR A 123 12.02 5.89 0.11
N SER A 124 11.09 6.12 -0.82
CA SER A 124 11.36 5.96 -2.25
C SER A 124 12.57 6.76 -2.75
N SER A 125 12.80 7.96 -2.22
CA SER A 125 13.98 8.76 -2.59
C SER A 125 15.29 8.12 -2.12
N GLN A 126 15.33 7.65 -0.87
CA GLN A 126 16.50 6.95 -0.34
C GLN A 126 16.75 5.63 -1.09
N ALA A 127 15.70 4.87 -1.37
CA ALA A 127 15.78 3.61 -2.10
C ALA A 127 16.29 3.80 -3.54
N LEU A 128 15.92 4.90 -4.20
CA LEU A 128 16.46 5.27 -5.51
C LEU A 128 17.97 5.51 -5.46
N ASN A 129 18.42 6.29 -4.46
CA ASN A 129 19.84 6.61 -4.28
C ASN A 129 20.68 5.37 -3.97
N LEU A 130 20.10 4.43 -3.22
CA LEU A 130 20.69 3.14 -2.87
C LEU A 130 20.63 2.10 -4.00
N GLY A 131 19.97 2.42 -5.12
CA GLY A 131 19.83 1.51 -6.25
C GLY A 131 18.89 0.33 -6.00
N LEU A 132 18.06 0.39 -4.95
CA LEU A 132 17.02 -0.60 -4.67
C LEU A 132 15.84 -0.49 -5.67
N ILE A 133 15.64 0.69 -6.26
CA ILE A 133 14.68 0.96 -7.33
C ILE A 133 15.35 1.75 -8.46
N ASP A 134 14.74 1.80 -9.64
CA ASP A 134 15.25 2.57 -10.79
C ASP A 134 14.59 3.93 -10.94
N ASN A 135 13.32 4.06 -10.57
CA ASN A 135 12.55 5.29 -10.76
C ASN A 135 11.45 5.46 -9.71
N ILE A 136 11.03 6.71 -9.53
CA ILE A 136 9.90 7.07 -8.67
C ILE A 136 8.73 7.49 -9.56
N GLY A 137 7.56 6.89 -9.34
CA GLY A 137 6.37 7.17 -10.12
C GLY A 137 5.16 6.41 -9.64
N THR A 138 3.98 6.97 -9.88
CA THR A 138 2.70 6.27 -9.74
C THR A 138 2.47 5.36 -10.94
N TYR A 139 1.65 4.32 -10.77
CA TYR A 139 1.27 3.42 -11.86
C TYR A 139 0.73 4.21 -13.06
N GLU A 140 -0.13 5.19 -12.79
CA GLU A 140 -0.76 6.07 -13.77
C GLU A 140 0.28 6.91 -14.52
N SER A 141 1.18 7.58 -13.79
CA SER A 141 2.22 8.40 -14.42
C SER A 141 3.14 7.57 -15.33
N ILE A 142 3.46 6.34 -14.92
CA ILE A 142 4.34 5.45 -15.68
C ILE A 142 3.63 4.94 -16.93
N LEU A 143 2.36 4.55 -16.82
CA LEU A 143 1.59 4.11 -17.97
C LEU A 143 1.37 5.23 -18.99
N ILE A 144 1.02 6.43 -18.54
CA ILE A 144 0.84 7.57 -19.46
C ILE A 144 2.15 7.90 -20.18
N GLN A 145 3.28 7.83 -19.46
CA GLN A 145 4.60 8.09 -20.07
C GLN A 145 4.97 7.02 -21.09
N LYS A 146 4.75 5.74 -20.79
CA LYS A 146 5.13 4.62 -21.67
C LYS A 146 4.15 4.36 -22.81
N PHE A 147 2.86 4.61 -22.58
CA PHE A 147 1.78 4.32 -23.51
C PHE A 147 0.86 5.56 -23.66
N PRO A 148 1.37 6.67 -24.22
CA PRO A 148 0.63 7.93 -24.29
C PRO A 148 -0.64 7.85 -25.14
N LEU A 149 -0.71 6.88 -26.06
CA LEU A 149 -1.86 6.62 -26.93
C LEU A 149 -2.83 5.57 -26.36
N ALA A 150 -2.48 4.90 -25.26
CA ALA A 150 -3.33 3.87 -24.68
C ALA A 150 -4.48 4.50 -23.90
N ASN A 151 -5.69 3.99 -24.13
CA ASN A 151 -6.85 4.35 -23.34
C ASN A 151 -6.88 3.53 -22.05
N ILE A 152 -6.33 4.09 -20.97
CA ILE A 152 -6.27 3.43 -19.65
C ILE A 152 -7.68 3.45 -19.03
N LYS A 153 -8.35 2.30 -19.02
CA LYS A 153 -9.65 2.13 -18.35
C LYS A 153 -9.44 1.66 -16.91
N TYR A 154 -9.78 2.50 -15.94
CA TYR A 154 -9.75 2.13 -14.53
C TYR A 154 -11.02 1.32 -14.16
N SER A 155 -10.89 0.00 -14.03
CA SER A 155 -11.95 -0.87 -13.52
C SER A 155 -11.99 -0.81 -11.98
N GLY A 156 -12.53 0.28 -11.43
CA GLY A 156 -12.65 0.45 -9.99
C GLY A 156 -13.41 1.71 -9.62
N HIS A 157 -14.72 1.74 -9.86
CA HIS A 157 -15.56 2.87 -9.47
C HIS A 157 -15.87 2.78 -7.96
N SER A 158 -14.96 3.26 -7.11
CA SER A 158 -15.36 3.72 -5.78
C SER A 158 -16.07 5.07 -5.94
N ARG A 159 -17.06 5.42 -5.09
CA ARG A 159 -17.77 6.71 -5.21
C ARG A 159 -16.84 7.94 -5.15
N PHE A 160 -15.60 7.77 -4.66
CA PHE A 160 -14.56 8.79 -4.63
C PHE A 160 -13.79 8.96 -5.95
N SER A 161 -13.89 8.01 -6.90
CA SER A 161 -13.17 8.07 -8.18
C SER A 161 -13.69 9.17 -9.12
N MET A 162 -14.94 9.61 -8.94
CA MET A 162 -15.51 10.68 -9.76
C MET A 162 -14.78 12.02 -9.53
N LEU A 163 -14.44 12.35 -8.28
CA LEU A 163 -13.74 13.59 -7.93
C LEU A 163 -12.26 13.55 -8.34
N SER A 164 -11.59 12.41 -8.16
CA SER A 164 -10.19 12.25 -8.58
C SER A 164 -10.03 12.32 -10.09
N ASN A 165 -10.93 11.65 -10.84
CA ASN A 165 -10.92 11.68 -12.30
C ASN A 165 -11.22 13.10 -12.81
N TYR A 166 -12.18 13.81 -12.19
CA TYR A 166 -12.46 15.19 -12.53
C TYR A 166 -11.24 16.11 -12.29
N GLN A 167 -10.54 15.96 -11.17
CA GLN A 167 -9.32 16.73 -10.89
C GLN A 167 -8.21 16.45 -11.92
N GLN A 168 -8.06 15.19 -12.35
CA GLN A 168 -7.07 14.80 -13.33
C GLN A 168 -7.40 15.31 -14.74
N ASP A 169 -8.67 15.21 -15.15
CA ASP A 169 -9.15 15.71 -16.44
C ASP A 169 -9.15 17.25 -16.51
N PHE A 170 -9.38 17.93 -15.38
CA PHE A 170 -9.21 19.38 -15.25
C PHE A 170 -7.75 19.79 -15.41
N LYS A 171 -6.81 19.10 -14.74
CA LYS A 171 -5.36 19.32 -14.93
C LYS A 171 -4.93 19.11 -16.39
N ASN A 172 -5.55 18.16 -17.08
CA ASN A 172 -5.31 17.87 -18.49
C ASN A 172 -6.08 18.80 -19.46
N LYS A 173 -6.71 19.88 -18.95
CA LYS A 173 -7.50 20.89 -19.72
C LYS A 173 -8.65 20.32 -20.56
N LYS A 174 -9.13 19.10 -20.28
CA LYS A 174 -10.21 18.46 -21.04
C LYS A 174 -11.61 18.79 -20.52
N LEU A 175 -11.73 19.40 -19.33
CA LEU A 175 -13.00 19.71 -18.69
C LEU A 175 -13.08 21.17 -18.22
N ILE A 176 -14.29 21.71 -18.27
CA ILE A 176 -14.65 23.04 -17.77
C ILE A 176 -14.68 23.00 -16.22
N PRO A 177 -14.14 24.01 -15.51
CA PRO A 177 -14.12 24.05 -14.05
C PRO A 177 -15.53 23.97 -13.44
N ILE A 178 -15.69 23.21 -12.35
CA ILE A 178 -16.97 23.06 -11.62
C ILE A 178 -17.50 24.42 -11.18
N SER A 179 -16.62 25.35 -10.81
CA SER A 179 -17.00 26.73 -10.46
C SER A 179 -17.75 27.45 -11.60
N PHE A 180 -17.41 27.18 -12.85
CA PHE A 180 -18.09 27.75 -14.01
C PHE A 180 -19.47 27.14 -14.23
N LEU A 181 -19.61 25.82 -14.04
CA LEU A 181 -20.92 25.15 -14.11
C LEU A 181 -21.86 25.62 -12.98
N ILE A 182 -21.33 25.79 -11.77
CA ILE A 182 -22.08 26.37 -10.63
C ILE A 182 -22.49 27.81 -10.95
N GLY A 183 -21.60 28.60 -11.55
CA GLY A 183 -21.89 29.96 -12.01
C GLY A 183 -23.04 30.01 -13.02
N LEU A 184 -23.03 29.12 -14.03
CA LEU A 184 -24.12 29.02 -15.01
C LEU A 184 -25.45 28.61 -14.39
N PHE A 185 -25.42 27.69 -13.41
CA PHE A 185 -26.61 27.26 -12.69
C PHE A 185 -27.20 28.41 -11.84
N GLY A 186 -26.33 29.15 -11.13
CA GLY A 186 -26.72 30.34 -10.37
C GLY A 186 -27.34 31.42 -11.28
N LEU A 187 -26.71 31.69 -12.43
CA LEU A 187 -27.22 32.63 -13.43
C LEU A 187 -28.62 32.23 -13.92
N LYS A 188 -28.84 30.94 -14.20
CA LYS A 188 -30.14 30.42 -14.63
C LYS A 188 -31.24 30.62 -13.59
N ILE A 189 -30.91 30.44 -12.31
CA ILE A 189 -31.86 30.69 -11.20
C ILE A 189 -32.21 32.17 -11.13
N ILE A 190 -31.21 33.06 -11.21
CA ILE A 190 -31.41 34.52 -11.16
C ILE A 190 -32.31 34.98 -12.31
N ILE A 191 -32.05 34.54 -13.54
CA ILE A 191 -32.87 34.87 -14.71
C ILE A 191 -34.32 34.42 -14.50
N LYS A 192 -34.52 33.20 -14.03
CA LYS A 192 -35.87 32.67 -13.75
C LYS A 192 -36.59 33.53 -12.71
N TYR A 193 -35.91 33.95 -11.66
CA TYR A 193 -36.47 34.80 -10.60
C TYR A 193 -36.84 36.20 -11.12
N LEU A 194 -35.97 36.81 -11.93
CA LEU A 194 -36.23 38.11 -12.57
C LEU A 194 -37.46 38.07 -13.50
N ILE A 195 -37.65 36.99 -14.26
CA ILE A 195 -38.83 36.81 -15.11
C ILE A 195 -40.09 36.71 -14.25
N ILE A 196 -40.07 35.94 -13.16
CA ILE A 196 -41.22 35.81 -12.25
C ILE A 196 -41.57 37.16 -11.62
N LEU A 197 -40.58 37.91 -11.12
CA LEU A 197 -40.80 39.25 -10.57
C LEU A 197 -41.44 40.19 -11.58
N LYS A 198 -40.97 40.18 -12.83
CA LYS A 198 -41.52 41.01 -13.91
C LYS A 198 -42.96 40.64 -14.23
N VAL A 199 -43.29 39.35 -14.25
CA VAL A 199 -44.68 38.88 -14.45
C VAL A 199 -45.57 39.36 -13.31
N ILE A 200 -45.15 39.21 -12.05
CA ILE A 200 -45.90 39.68 -10.88
C ILE A 200 -46.14 41.20 -10.93
N GLN A 201 -45.11 41.99 -11.28
CA GLN A 201 -45.26 43.44 -11.45
C GLN A 201 -46.29 43.80 -12.51
N THR A 202 -46.28 43.13 -13.67
CA THR A 202 -47.27 43.38 -14.73
C THR A 202 -48.69 43.03 -14.28
N TYR A 203 -48.87 41.92 -13.56
CA TYR A 203 -50.17 41.53 -13.01
C TYR A 203 -50.69 42.54 -11.98
N LEU A 204 -49.87 42.93 -11.00
CA LEU A 204 -50.23 43.92 -9.99
C LEU A 204 -50.55 45.30 -10.59
N PHE A 205 -49.83 45.70 -11.63
CA PHE A 205 -50.10 46.97 -12.32
C PHE A 205 -51.44 46.92 -13.08
N SER A 206 -51.74 45.80 -13.74
CA SER A 206 -53.03 45.61 -14.43
C SER A 206 -54.24 45.53 -13.49
N SER A 207 -54.10 44.97 -12.29
CA SER A 207 -55.18 44.90 -11.30
C SER A 207 -55.41 46.21 -10.54
N SER A 208 -54.47 47.17 -10.62
CA SER A 208 -54.62 48.51 -10.03
C SER A 208 -55.34 49.53 -10.92
N GLN A 209 -55.63 49.17 -12.19
CA GLN A 209 -56.34 50.01 -13.16
C GLN A 209 -57.79 49.55 -13.45
N GLN A 210 -58.29 48.56 -12.71
CA GLN A 210 -59.70 48.17 -12.65
C GLN A 210 -60.31 48.66 -11.34
#